data_AF-A0A950WY59-F1
#
_entry.id   AF-A0A950WY59-F1
#
_cell.length_a   1.000
_cell.length_b   1.000
_cell.length_c   1.000
_cell.angle_alpha   90.00
_cell.angle_beta   90.00
_cell.angle_gamma   90.00
#
_symmetry.space_group_name_H-M   'P 1'
#
loop_
_entity.id
_entity.type
_entity.pdbx_description
1 polymer ?
#
loop_
_entity_poly.entity_id
_entity_poly.type
_entity_poly.pdbx_seq_one_letter_code
_entity_poly.pdbx_strand_id
1 'polypeptide(L)'
;PDTCDDGHDAPCADGRPGGLVSADAWLKANLPLIFNSTAYKDRGALFITFDEASNSDTSGCCATGYSRNGYDGGGRIGLLMLSPLARVGHATDAYYSHHSLLRTVEAAFRIGEHLNNAASSKEHAMADLFVKEG
;
A
#
# COMPACT_ATOMS: atom_id res chain seq x y z
N PRO A 1 1.44 -12.84 5.52
CA PRO A 1 1.48 -12.65 7.00
C PRO A 1 0.26 -13.34 7.62
N ASP A 2 0.41 -13.94 8.79
CA ASP A 2 -0.74 -14.36 9.62
C ASP A 2 -1.10 -13.24 10.61
N THR A 3 -2.07 -13.48 11.48
CA THR A 3 -2.56 -12.52 12.50
C THR A 3 -1.48 -11.99 13.45
N CYS A 4 -0.36 -12.71 13.61
CA CYS A 4 0.73 -12.26 14.47
C CYS A 4 1.85 -11.55 13.70
N ASP A 5 1.85 -11.67 12.37
CA ASP A 5 2.85 -11.11 11.47
C ASP A 5 2.30 -9.99 10.57
N ASP A 6 1.02 -9.61 10.73
CA ASP A 6 0.34 -8.58 9.95
C ASP A 6 0.60 -7.15 10.44
N GLY A 7 1.08 -7.01 11.68
CA GLY A 7 1.43 -5.74 12.29
C GLY A 7 0.35 -5.12 13.18
N HIS A 8 -0.78 -5.79 13.42
CA HIS A 8 -1.90 -5.23 14.19
C HIS A 8 -1.71 -5.35 15.71
N ASP A 9 -1.62 -6.57 16.25
CA ASP A 9 -1.66 -6.81 17.70
C ASP A 9 -0.25 -6.87 18.31
N ALA A 10 -0.02 -6.21 19.45
CA ALA A 10 1.22 -6.32 20.20
C ALA A 10 0.96 -6.35 21.73
N PRO A 11 1.25 -7.45 22.45
CA PRO A 11 1.74 -8.74 21.93
C PRO A 11 0.69 -9.49 21.10
N CYS A 12 1.11 -10.52 20.34
CA CYS A 12 0.14 -11.36 19.65
C CYS A 12 -0.64 -12.25 20.63
N ALA A 13 -1.79 -12.77 20.20
CA ALA A 13 -2.66 -13.66 20.97
C ALA A 13 -1.99 -14.95 21.47
N ASP A 14 -0.93 -15.43 20.80
CA ASP A 14 -0.15 -16.59 21.22
C ASP A 14 0.97 -16.26 22.23
N GLY A 15 1.10 -14.99 22.62
CA GLY A 15 2.09 -14.49 23.57
C GLY A 15 3.44 -14.11 22.96
N ARG A 16 3.65 -14.31 21.65
CA ARG A 16 4.88 -13.84 20.98
C ARG A 16 4.83 -12.32 20.73
N PRO A 17 5.98 -11.67 20.45
CA PRO A 17 5.95 -10.29 19.96
C PRO A 17 5.04 -10.18 18.75
N GLY A 18 4.30 -9.09 18.64
CA GLY A 18 3.49 -8.78 17.47
C GLY A 18 3.78 -7.37 16.97
N GLY A 19 2.79 -6.74 16.34
CA GLY A 19 2.91 -5.39 15.82
C GLY A 19 4.00 -5.27 14.74
N LEU A 20 4.47 -4.04 14.50
CA LEU A 20 5.41 -3.75 13.42
C LEU A 20 6.75 -4.48 13.54
N VAL A 21 7.16 -4.87 14.75
CA VAL A 21 8.41 -5.64 14.94
C VAL A 21 8.30 -7.03 14.31
N SER A 22 7.17 -7.72 14.51
CA SER A 22 6.95 -9.03 13.92
C SER A 22 6.64 -8.95 12.43
N ALA A 23 5.91 -7.92 11.99
CA ALA A 23 5.70 -7.66 10.56
C ALA A 23 7.03 -7.41 9.83
N ASP A 24 7.94 -6.61 10.38
CA ASP A 24 9.27 -6.37 9.80
C ASP A 24 10.10 -7.67 9.71
N ALA A 25 10.12 -8.46 10.78
CA ALA A 25 10.81 -9.75 10.80
C ALA A 25 10.24 -10.72 9.74
N TRP A 26 8.91 -10.76 9.60
CA TRP A 26 8.23 -11.56 8.58
C TRP A 26 8.58 -11.09 7.17
N LEU A 27 8.52 -9.79 6.89
CA LEU A 27 8.90 -9.22 5.60
C LEU A 27 10.36 -9.55 5.26
N LYS A 28 11.29 -9.36 6.21
CA LYS A 28 12.71 -9.68 6.02
C LYS A 28 12.94 -11.14 5.63
N ALA A 29 12.18 -12.07 6.19
CA ALA A 29 12.29 -13.49 5.87
C ALA A 29 11.65 -13.85 4.52
N ASN A 30 10.54 -13.20 4.13
CA ASN A 30 9.71 -13.62 3.00
C ASN A 30 9.96 -12.83 1.71
N LEU A 31 10.25 -11.53 1.79
CA LEU A 31 10.45 -10.70 0.60
C LEU A 31 11.59 -11.17 -0.33
N PRO A 32 12.71 -11.77 0.16
CA PRO A 32 13.72 -12.32 -0.73
C PRO A 32 13.19 -13.36 -1.73
N LEU A 33 12.12 -14.09 -1.39
CA LEU A 33 11.48 -15.04 -2.32
C LEU A 33 10.83 -14.31 -3.50
N ILE A 34 10.17 -13.18 -3.22
CA ILE A 34 9.55 -12.32 -4.24
C ILE A 34 10.65 -11.69 -5.09
N PHE A 35 11.68 -11.10 -4.48
CA PHE A 35 12.78 -10.44 -5.19
C PHE A 35 13.55 -11.41 -6.11
N ASN A 36 13.60 -12.70 -5.75
CA ASN A 36 14.26 -13.72 -6.56
C ASN A 36 13.39 -14.30 -7.67
N SER A 37 12.07 -14.07 -7.65
CA SER A 37 11.14 -14.58 -8.66
C SER A 37 11.35 -13.95 -10.04
N THR A 38 10.99 -14.69 -11.10
CA THR A 38 10.98 -14.18 -12.48
C THR A 38 10.03 -13.00 -12.62
N ALA A 39 8.84 -13.06 -12.00
CA ALA A 39 7.82 -12.02 -12.10
C ALA A 39 8.29 -10.67 -11.54
N TYR A 40 9.03 -10.66 -10.42
CA TYR A 40 9.56 -9.41 -9.88
C TYR A 40 10.69 -8.85 -10.75
N LYS A 41 11.60 -9.72 -11.21
CA LYS A 41 12.74 -9.34 -12.07
C LYS A 41 12.29 -8.84 -13.43
N ASP A 42 11.21 -9.39 -13.98
CA ASP A 42 10.57 -8.93 -15.20
C ASP A 42 9.65 -7.73 -14.92
N ARG A 43 10.26 -6.63 -14.48
CA ARG A 43 9.60 -5.32 -14.30
C ARG A 43 8.40 -5.35 -13.34
N GLY A 44 8.40 -6.26 -12.36
CA GLY A 44 7.35 -6.35 -11.36
C GLY A 44 7.41 -5.21 -10.33
N ALA A 45 6.29 -4.97 -9.66
CA ALA A 45 6.19 -4.03 -8.54
C ALA A 45 5.60 -4.72 -7.31
N LEU A 46 6.24 -4.51 -6.16
CA LEU A 46 5.78 -4.92 -4.84
C LEU A 46 5.32 -3.67 -4.09
N PHE A 47 4.07 -3.69 -3.64
CA PHE A 47 3.49 -2.66 -2.79
C PHE A 47 3.31 -3.24 -1.38
N ILE A 48 3.88 -2.57 -0.37
CA ILE A 48 3.68 -2.87 1.04
C ILE A 48 2.87 -1.71 1.61
N THR A 49 1.69 -2.00 2.13
CA THR A 49 0.75 -1.00 2.64
C THR A 49 -0.02 -1.58 3.82
N PHE A 50 -0.78 -0.74 4.51
CA PHE A 50 -1.69 -1.12 5.58
C PHE A 50 -3.13 -0.93 5.13
N ASP A 51 -4.08 -1.67 5.69
CA ASP A 51 -5.51 -1.46 5.44
C ASP A 51 -6.04 -0.21 6.14
N GLU A 52 -5.60 0.02 7.38
CA GLU A 52 -5.92 1.22 8.16
C GLU A 52 -4.75 1.74 9.00
N ALA A 53 -4.90 2.97 9.49
CA ALA A 53 -4.07 3.54 10.54
C ALA A 53 -4.64 3.17 11.92
N SER A 54 -3.95 3.58 12.99
CA SER A 54 -4.47 3.42 14.35
C SER A 54 -5.80 4.15 14.54
N ASN A 55 -6.62 3.69 15.50
CA ASN A 55 -7.86 4.36 15.91
C ASN A 55 -7.69 5.80 16.44
N SER A 56 -6.46 6.31 16.56
CA SER A 56 -6.22 7.71 16.94
C SER A 56 -5.96 8.63 15.74
N ASP A 57 -5.75 8.04 14.55
CA ASP A 57 -5.50 8.78 13.33
C ASP A 57 -6.81 8.99 12.55
N THR A 58 -7.33 10.21 12.62
CA THR A 58 -8.49 10.66 11.85
C THR A 58 -8.09 11.54 10.66
N SER A 59 -6.82 11.48 10.24
CA SER A 59 -6.27 12.35 9.18
C SER A 59 -6.44 11.76 7.77
N GLY A 60 -7.01 10.55 7.66
CA GLY A 60 -7.50 10.01 6.40
C GLY A 60 -8.58 10.92 5.81
N CYS A 61 -8.75 10.90 4.48
CA CYS A 61 -9.64 11.88 3.86
C CYS A 61 -10.17 11.48 2.47
N CYS A 62 -11.13 12.27 2.00
CA CYS A 62 -11.30 12.78 0.64
C CYS A 62 -11.88 11.89 -0.48
N ALA A 63 -11.61 10.59 -0.59
CA ALA A 63 -11.96 9.85 -1.80
C ALA A 63 -13.29 9.09 -1.78
N THR A 64 -13.70 8.57 -0.63
CA THR A 64 -14.83 7.62 -0.54
C THR A 64 -16.18 8.29 -0.32
N GLY A 65 -16.19 9.55 0.12
CA GLY A 65 -17.39 10.20 0.68
C GLY A 65 -17.92 9.51 1.94
N TYR A 66 -17.17 8.56 2.51
CA TYR A 66 -17.56 7.74 3.64
C TYR A 66 -16.77 8.14 4.87
N SER A 67 -17.48 8.72 5.84
CA SER A 67 -17.01 8.99 7.19
C SER A 67 -17.82 8.14 8.15
N ARG A 68 -17.15 7.32 8.97
CA ARG A 68 -17.81 6.61 10.08
C ARG A 68 -17.17 7.07 11.37
N ASN A 69 -17.96 7.71 12.24
CA ASN A 69 -17.51 8.21 13.55
C ASN A 69 -16.27 9.13 13.51
N GLY A 70 -16.09 9.90 12.43
CA GLY A 70 -14.92 10.78 12.25
C GLY A 70 -13.66 10.10 11.72
N TYR A 71 -13.72 8.80 11.42
CA TYR A 71 -12.67 8.08 10.71
C TYR A 71 -12.95 8.12 9.21
N ASP A 72 -12.40 9.14 8.56
CA ASP A 72 -12.48 9.29 7.12
C ASP A 72 -11.47 8.33 6.47
N GLY A 73 -11.98 7.33 5.73
CA GLY A 73 -11.14 6.47 4.89
C GLY A 73 -10.06 5.63 5.61
N GLY A 74 -10.17 5.41 6.93
CA GLY A 74 -9.25 4.56 7.70
C GLY A 74 -7.99 5.24 8.23
N GLY A 75 -7.90 6.58 8.20
CA GLY A 75 -6.74 7.33 8.67
C GLY A 75 -5.61 7.42 7.63
N ARG A 76 -4.46 8.01 8.02
CA ARG A 76 -3.28 8.09 7.13
C ARG A 76 -2.37 6.87 7.30
N ILE A 77 -2.26 6.08 6.24
CA ILE A 77 -1.37 4.92 6.17
C ILE A 77 -0.10 5.23 5.37
N GLY A 78 0.93 4.40 5.58
CA GLY A 78 2.13 4.38 4.74
C GLY A 78 2.02 3.38 3.59
N LEU A 79 2.74 3.67 2.51
CA LEU A 79 2.96 2.74 1.40
C LEU A 79 4.43 2.78 0.98
N LEU A 80 5.03 1.60 0.81
CA LEU A 80 6.32 1.42 0.16
C LEU A 80 6.11 0.70 -1.16
N MET A 81 6.67 1.26 -2.23
CA MET A 81 6.74 0.58 -3.53
C MET A 81 8.18 0.20 -3.83
N LEU A 82 8.40 -1.10 -4.09
CA LEU A 82 9.68 -1.65 -4.52
C LEU A 82 9.52 -2.21 -5.92
N SER A 83 10.33 -1.74 -6.86
CA SER A 83 10.31 -2.22 -8.24
C SER A 83 11.62 -1.89 -8.94
N PRO A 84 12.04 -2.69 -9.95
CA PRO A 84 13.06 -2.27 -10.92
C PRO A 84 12.69 -0.98 -11.68
N LEU A 85 11.41 -0.60 -11.69
CA LEU A 85 10.89 0.62 -12.31
C LEU A 85 10.69 1.77 -11.32
N ALA A 86 11.04 1.58 -10.04
CA ALA A 86 10.82 2.60 -9.03
C ALA A 86 11.79 3.78 -9.17
N ARG A 87 11.32 4.98 -8.84
CA ARG A 87 12.23 6.09 -8.54
C ARG A 87 12.88 5.84 -7.18
N VAL A 88 14.13 5.42 -7.21
CA VAL A 88 14.89 5.11 -6.00
C VAL A 88 15.03 6.35 -5.10
N GLY A 89 14.71 6.20 -3.82
CA GLY A 89 14.80 7.28 -2.83
C GLY A 89 13.74 8.38 -2.97
N HIS A 90 12.72 8.18 -3.80
CA HIS A 90 11.63 9.13 -3.95
C HIS A 90 10.59 8.98 -2.83
N ALA A 91 10.20 10.11 -2.26
CA ALA A 91 9.04 10.25 -1.39
C ALA A 91 8.13 11.32 -1.98
N THR A 92 6.83 11.17 -1.78
CA THR A 92 5.79 12.06 -2.32
C THR A 92 4.77 12.37 -1.23
N ASP A 93 4.31 13.62 -1.20
CA ASP A 93 3.20 14.08 -0.37
C ASP A 93 1.90 14.20 -1.20
N ALA A 94 1.89 13.68 -2.43
CA ALA A 94 0.68 13.58 -3.23
C ALA A 94 -0.39 12.76 -2.48
N TYR A 95 -1.64 13.16 -2.64
CA TYR A 95 -2.74 12.42 -2.04
C TYR A 95 -2.95 11.09 -2.77
N TYR A 96 -2.87 10.00 -2.01
CA TYR A 96 -3.22 8.66 -2.45
C TYR A 96 -4.12 7.96 -1.45
N SER A 97 -4.99 7.09 -1.97
CA SER A 97 -5.81 6.16 -1.21
C SER A 97 -5.64 4.73 -1.73
N HIS A 98 -6.31 3.77 -1.10
CA HIS A 98 -6.43 2.40 -1.63
C HIS A 98 -6.97 2.35 -3.07
N HIS A 99 -7.79 3.33 -3.47
CA HIS A 99 -8.31 3.41 -4.84
C HIS A 99 -7.25 3.90 -5.82
N SER A 100 -6.27 4.69 -5.38
CA SER A 100 -5.11 5.06 -6.18
C SER A 100 -4.23 3.84 -6.48
N LEU A 101 -4.13 2.90 -5.52
CA LEU A 101 -3.44 1.63 -5.75
C LEU A 101 -4.17 0.81 -6.81
N LEU A 102 -5.51 0.69 -6.70
CA LEU A 102 -6.32 0.04 -7.74
C LEU A 102 -6.14 0.72 -9.11
N ARG A 103 -6.20 2.06 -9.16
CA ARG A 103 -5.98 2.84 -10.38
C ARG A 103 -4.60 2.61 -10.98
N THR A 104 -3.59 2.39 -10.15
CA THR A 104 -2.21 2.05 -10.56
C THR A 104 -2.15 0.66 -11.19
N VAL A 105 -2.82 -0.33 -10.60
CA VAL A 105 -2.92 -1.69 -11.15
C VAL A 105 -3.68 -1.68 -12.48
N GLU A 106 -4.85 -1.04 -12.53
CA GLU A 106 -5.63 -0.89 -13.77
C GLU A 106 -4.80 -0.27 -14.89
N ALA A 107 -4.06 0.81 -14.60
CA ALA A 107 -3.16 1.45 -15.57
C ALA A 107 -2.03 0.52 -16.02
N ALA A 108 -1.40 -0.22 -15.11
CA ALA A 108 -0.32 -1.16 -15.43
C ALA A 108 -0.79 -2.28 -16.39
N PHE A 109 -2.03 -2.72 -16.25
CA PHE A 109 -2.66 -3.73 -17.12
C PHE A 109 -3.40 -3.12 -18.32
N ARG A 110 -3.30 -1.80 -18.55
CA ARG A 110 -3.98 -1.06 -19.64
C ARG A 110 -5.49 -1.22 -19.63
N ILE A 111 -6.08 -1.33 -18.45
CA ILE A 111 -7.52 -1.34 -18.24
C ILE A 111 -7.97 0.14 -18.22
N GLY A 112 -8.74 0.55 -19.24
CA GLY A 112 -9.23 1.92 -19.39
C GLY A 112 -10.55 2.21 -18.68
N GLU A 113 -11.28 1.16 -18.27
CA GLU A 113 -12.47 1.28 -17.43
C GLU A 113 -12.07 1.14 -15.97
N HIS A 114 -12.43 2.11 -15.14
CA HIS A 114 -11.99 2.18 -13.75
C HIS A 114 -13.14 1.80 -12.80
N LEU A 115 -12.85 0.98 -11.80
CA LEU A 115 -13.88 0.46 -10.90
C LEU A 115 -14.26 1.46 -9.81
N ASN A 116 -15.55 1.82 -9.74
CA ASN A 116 -16.16 2.56 -8.64
C ASN A 116 -15.33 3.81 -8.23
N ASN A 117 -14.89 3.90 -6.98
CA ASN A 117 -14.13 5.04 -6.48
C ASN A 117 -12.78 5.24 -7.20
N ALA A 118 -12.17 4.20 -7.79
CA ALA A 118 -10.97 4.39 -8.60
C ALA A 118 -11.25 5.23 -9.86
N ALA A 119 -12.50 5.33 -10.32
CA ALA A 119 -12.92 6.22 -11.41
C ALA A 119 -13.16 7.68 -10.97
N SER A 120 -13.15 7.96 -9.67
CA SER A 120 -13.35 9.30 -9.13
C SER A 120 -12.30 10.28 -9.66
N SER A 121 -12.69 11.52 -9.89
CA SER A 121 -11.76 12.60 -10.29
C SER A 121 -10.75 12.97 -9.20
N LYS A 122 -10.95 12.48 -7.97
CA LYS A 122 -10.01 12.63 -6.85
C LYS A 122 -8.92 11.57 -6.85
N GLU A 123 -9.10 10.50 -7.61
CA GLU A 123 -8.20 9.35 -7.66
C GLU A 123 -7.34 9.38 -8.92
N HIS A 124 -6.08 8.97 -8.77
CA HIS A 124 -5.14 8.89 -9.86
C HIS A 124 -4.09 7.82 -9.58
N ALA A 125 -3.49 7.28 -10.64
CA ALA A 125 -2.41 6.32 -10.49
C ALA A 125 -1.19 6.97 -9.82
N MET A 126 -0.46 6.18 -9.03
CA MET A 126 0.79 6.55 -8.36
C MET A 126 1.98 6.61 -9.34
N ALA A 127 1.78 7.26 -10.49
CA ALA A 127 2.74 7.29 -11.59
C ALA A 127 4.04 8.04 -11.24
N ASP A 128 4.00 8.91 -10.23
CA ASP A 128 5.17 9.62 -9.70
C ASP A 128 6.15 8.67 -9.00
N LEU A 129 5.70 7.54 -8.46
CA LEU A 129 6.57 6.52 -7.85
C LEU A 129 7.42 5.76 -8.88
N PHE A 130 7.04 5.81 -10.17
CA PHE A 130 7.74 5.12 -11.26
C PHE A 130 8.67 6.08 -12.02
N VAL A 131 9.78 5.55 -12.54
CA VAL A 131 10.58 6.27 -13.53
C VAL A 131 9.70 6.58 -14.74
N LYS A 132 9.85 7.78 -15.31
CA LYS A 132 9.17 8.10 -16.58
C LYS A 132 9.75 7.16 -17.64
N GLU A 133 8.90 6.43 -18.36
CA GLU A 133 9.34 5.73 -19.56
C GLU A 133 9.81 6.79 -20.57
N GLY A 134 11.02 6.58 -21.11
CA GLY A 134 11.60 7.40 -22.18
C GLY A 134 11.15 6.97 -23.55
#